data_AF-A0A954A0J6-F1
#
_entry.id   AF-A0A954A0J6-F1
#
_cell.length_a   1.000
_cell.length_b   1.000
_cell.length_c   1.000
_cell.angle_alpha   90.00
_cell.angle_beta   90.00
_cell.angle_gamma   90.00
#
_symmetry.space_group_name_H-M   'P 1'
#
loop_
_entity.id
_entity.type
_entity.pdbx_description
1 polymer ?
#
loop_
_entity_poly.entity_id
_entity_poly.type
_entity_poly.pdbx_seq_one_letter_code
_entity_poly.pdbx_strand_id
1 'polypeptide(L)'
;EDVTALRDYFGAVTHLPRHLGFLQFRVGGEDHRLELNPAIERGITFAAPRNSLMTSVRYKVFDDMLIGNYMRTILHGEFERTGAAALYPHFTPFVTKLGDNGGAYTPEQIRAYFAGYRQRGFFQFTPNEDQQAMARAVADYLD
;
A
#
# COMPACT_ATOMS: atom_id res chain seq x y z
N GLU A 1 14.22 8.26 14.40
CA GLU A 1 14.48 6.93 13.81
C GLU A 1 13.20 6.38 13.18
N ASP A 2 12.13 6.16 13.95
CA ASP A 2 10.87 5.60 13.44
C ASP A 2 10.27 6.35 12.25
N VAL A 3 10.19 7.69 12.33
CA VAL A 3 9.65 8.50 11.24
C VAL A 3 10.47 8.36 9.96
N THR A 4 11.79 8.22 10.08
CA THR A 4 12.68 7.97 8.94
C THR A 4 12.41 6.58 8.37
N ALA A 5 12.32 5.54 9.21
CA ALA A 5 12.01 4.19 8.76
C ALA A 5 10.64 4.09 8.07
N LEU A 6 9.62 4.77 8.60
CA LEU A 6 8.30 4.87 7.95
C LEU A 6 8.41 5.59 6.61
N ARG A 7 9.15 6.70 6.54
CA ARG A 7 9.38 7.46 5.30
C ARG A 7 10.08 6.61 4.25
N ASP A 8 11.13 5.90 4.62
CA ASP A 8 11.90 5.08 3.69
C ASP A 8 11.07 3.88 3.21
N TYR A 9 10.33 3.24 4.11
CA TYR A 9 9.47 2.09 3.80
C TYR A 9 8.32 2.46 2.85
N PHE A 10 7.49 3.45 3.21
CA PHE A 10 6.36 3.86 2.36
C PHE A 10 6.81 4.66 1.14
N GLY A 11 7.91 5.43 1.26
CA GLY A 11 8.48 6.21 0.15
C GLY A 11 9.09 5.35 -0.95
N ALA A 12 9.49 4.11 -0.65
CA ALA A 12 9.91 3.16 -1.68
C ALA A 12 8.77 2.80 -2.65
N VAL A 13 7.51 2.76 -2.17
CA VAL A 13 6.33 2.36 -2.96
C VAL A 13 5.86 3.52 -3.84
N THR A 14 6.49 3.65 -5.01
CA THR A 14 6.27 4.77 -5.95
C THR A 14 4.85 4.87 -6.53
N HIS A 15 4.02 3.83 -6.38
CA HIS A 15 2.61 3.86 -6.78
C HIS A 15 1.75 4.73 -5.85
N LEU A 16 2.06 4.78 -4.55
CA LEU A 16 1.26 5.50 -3.56
C LEU A 16 1.02 6.99 -3.90
N PRO A 17 2.03 7.80 -4.26
CA PRO A 17 1.81 9.23 -4.58
C PRO A 17 0.94 9.48 -5.82
N ARG A 18 0.59 8.46 -6.61
CA ARG A 18 -0.38 8.59 -7.71
C ARG A 18 -1.84 8.60 -7.23
N HIS A 19 -2.09 8.12 -6.01
CA HIS A 19 -3.45 7.90 -5.51
C HIS A 19 -3.71 8.45 -4.10
N LEU A 20 -2.66 8.74 -3.34
CA LEU A 20 -2.74 9.26 -1.98
C LEU A 20 -1.86 10.50 -1.86
N GLY A 21 -2.38 11.51 -1.17
CA GLY A 21 -1.64 12.70 -0.81
C GLY A 21 -0.82 12.55 0.45
N PHE A 22 -1.28 11.74 1.40
CA PHE A 22 -0.55 11.51 2.65
C PHE A 22 -0.84 10.15 3.30
N LEU A 23 0.10 9.71 4.12
CA LEU A 23 -0.11 8.72 5.16
C LEU A 23 0.16 9.35 6.52
N GLN A 24 -0.63 9.01 7.51
CA GLN A 24 -0.43 9.49 8.87
C GLN A 24 -0.44 8.32 9.85
N PHE A 25 0.48 8.32 10.80
CA PHE A 25 0.61 7.29 11.83
C PHE A 25 0.35 7.92 13.19
N ARG A 26 -0.68 7.43 13.88
CA ARG A 26 -0.99 7.84 15.26
C ARG A 26 -0.46 6.80 16.22
N VAL A 27 0.56 7.17 17.00
CA VAL A 27 1.26 6.27 17.92
C VAL A 27 1.34 6.94 19.29
N GLY A 28 0.80 6.29 20.32
CA GLY A 28 0.83 6.85 21.69
C GLY A 28 0.12 8.21 21.84
N GLY A 29 -0.76 8.58 20.89
CA GLY A 29 -1.46 9.86 20.88
C GLY A 29 -0.78 10.95 20.03
N GLU A 30 0.44 10.71 19.54
CA GLU A 30 1.15 11.61 18.64
C GLU A 30 0.90 11.23 17.17
N ASP A 31 0.77 12.24 16.31
CA ASP A 31 0.57 12.08 14.88
C ASP A 31 1.88 12.33 14.12
N HIS A 32 2.26 11.37 13.28
CA HIS A 32 3.38 11.48 12.36
C HIS A 32 2.88 11.39 10.92
N ARG A 33 2.96 12.50 10.19
CA ARG A 33 2.45 12.61 8.83
C ARG A 33 3.58 12.52 7.80
N LEU A 34 3.36 11.68 6.80
CA LEU A 34 4.18 11.53 5.60
C LEU A 34 3.41 12.11 4.42
N GLU A 35 3.87 13.24 3.91
CA GLU A 35 3.36 13.79 2.65
C GLU A 35 3.89 12.95 1.49
N LEU A 36 2.98 12.56 0.59
CA LEU A 36 3.26 11.78 -0.62
C LEU A 36 3.04 12.63 -1.87
N ASN A 37 1.89 13.30 -1.97
CA ASN A 37 1.54 14.16 -3.10
C ASN A 37 0.55 15.27 -2.67
N PRO A 38 0.99 16.53 -2.55
CA PRO A 38 0.14 17.61 -2.06
C PRO A 38 -1.03 17.97 -3.01
N ALA A 39 -1.02 17.52 -4.27
CA ALA A 39 -2.12 17.75 -5.21
C ALA A 39 -3.31 16.79 -5.00
N ILE A 40 -3.17 15.78 -4.13
CA ILE A 40 -4.21 14.78 -3.86
C ILE A 40 -4.75 15.02 -2.44
N GLU A 41 -6.04 15.31 -2.31
CA GLU A 41 -6.69 15.55 -1.01
C GLU A 41 -7.17 14.26 -0.30
N ARG A 42 -6.70 13.10 -0.77
CA ARG A 42 -6.99 11.78 -0.20
C ARG A 42 -5.85 11.32 0.72
N GLY A 43 -6.14 10.70 1.85
CA GLY A 43 -5.10 10.13 2.70
C GLY A 43 -5.61 9.07 3.66
N ILE A 44 -4.68 8.44 4.38
CA ILE A 44 -4.98 7.36 5.31
C ILE A 44 -4.28 7.63 6.64
N THR A 45 -5.02 7.56 7.74
CA THR A 45 -4.44 7.51 9.08
C THR A 45 -4.50 6.11 9.65
N PHE A 46 -3.38 5.64 10.16
CA PHE A 46 -3.18 4.37 10.84
C PHE A 46 -2.90 4.63 12.32
N ALA A 47 -3.81 4.24 13.20
CA ALA A 47 -3.60 4.30 14.64
C ALA A 47 -3.25 2.91 15.19
N ALA A 48 -2.00 2.76 15.62
CA ALA A 48 -1.42 1.46 15.98
C ALA A 48 -0.45 1.55 17.17
N PRO A 49 -0.26 0.46 17.93
CA PRO A 49 0.83 0.37 18.89
C PRO A 49 2.21 0.49 18.22
N ARG A 50 3.09 1.30 18.80
CA ARG A 50 4.44 1.60 18.26
C ARG A 50 5.22 0.36 17.87
N ASN A 51 5.34 -0.58 18.81
CA ASN A 51 6.23 -1.74 18.63
C ASN A 51 5.77 -2.62 17.48
N SER A 52 4.46 -2.85 17.34
CA SER A 52 3.91 -3.67 16.26
C SER A 52 4.05 -2.98 14.91
N LEU A 53 3.77 -1.67 14.84
CA LEU A 53 3.98 -0.86 13.62
C LEU A 53 5.44 -0.91 13.16
N MET A 54 6.39 -0.66 14.06
CA MET A 54 7.80 -0.63 13.67
C MET A 54 8.35 -2.03 13.40
N THR A 55 7.82 -3.06 14.06
CA THR A 55 8.15 -4.46 13.76
C THR A 55 7.69 -4.84 12.36
N SER A 56 6.45 -4.48 11.97
CA SER A 56 5.94 -4.80 10.64
C SER A 56 6.69 -4.06 9.54
N VAL A 57 7.07 -2.80 9.78
CA VAL A 57 7.92 -2.03 8.85
C VAL A 57 9.30 -2.65 8.72
N ARG A 58 9.95 -3.02 9.84
CA ARG A 58 11.30 -3.61 9.85
C ARG A 58 11.36 -4.92 9.08
N TYR A 59 10.36 -5.78 9.26
CA TYR A 59 10.31 -7.10 8.63
C TYR A 59 9.55 -7.12 7.32
N LYS A 60 9.01 -5.98 6.86
CA LYS A 60 8.21 -5.88 5.64
C LYS A 60 7.02 -6.85 5.66
N VAL A 61 6.23 -6.78 6.72
CA VAL A 61 5.03 -7.61 6.96
C VAL A 61 3.86 -6.71 7.37
N PHE A 62 3.65 -5.60 6.66
CA PHE A 62 2.62 -4.63 7.03
C PHE A 62 1.19 -5.19 6.88
N ASP A 63 1.01 -6.24 6.07
CA ASP A 63 -0.27 -6.97 5.96
C ASP A 63 -0.81 -7.43 7.31
N ASP A 64 0.08 -7.84 8.23
CA ASP A 64 -0.29 -8.32 9.56
C ASP A 64 -0.96 -7.22 10.40
N MET A 65 -0.64 -5.95 10.15
CA MET A 65 -1.29 -4.81 10.80
C MET A 65 -2.69 -4.54 10.26
N LEU A 66 -2.95 -4.90 8.99
CA LEU A 66 -4.24 -4.71 8.33
C LEU A 66 -5.22 -5.84 8.67
N ILE A 67 -4.71 -7.02 8.98
CA ILE A 67 -5.51 -8.19 9.35
C ILE A 67 -6.01 -8.08 10.80
N GLY A 68 -7.22 -8.57 11.06
CA GLY A 68 -7.68 -8.85 12.43
C GLY A 68 -8.09 -7.64 13.27
N ASN A 69 -8.37 -6.48 12.65
CA ASN A 69 -8.77 -5.24 13.36
C ASN A 69 -7.73 -4.75 14.40
N TYR A 70 -6.46 -5.12 14.23
CA TYR A 70 -5.39 -4.75 15.16
C TYR A 70 -5.10 -3.24 15.18
N MET A 71 -5.35 -2.59 14.05
CA MET A 71 -5.11 -1.18 13.82
C MET A 71 -6.41 -0.49 13.43
N ARG A 72 -6.60 0.75 13.92
CA ARG A 72 -7.69 1.59 13.43
C ARG A 72 -7.21 2.34 12.18
N THR A 73 -7.93 2.16 11.08
CA THR A 73 -7.71 2.87 9.82
C THR A 73 -8.77 3.93 9.62
N ILE A 74 -8.35 5.17 9.34
CA ILE A 74 -9.23 6.29 9.04
C ILE A 74 -8.92 6.74 7.61
N LEU A 75 -9.96 6.79 6.78
CA LEU A 75 -9.89 7.24 5.41
C LEU A 75 -10.25 8.73 5.35
N HIS A 76 -9.43 9.53 4.67
CA HIS A 76 -9.65 10.95 4.49
C HIS A 76 -9.88 11.27 3.02
N GLY A 77 -10.94 12.03 2.73
CA GLY A 77 -11.36 12.36 1.36
C GLY A 77 -12.16 11.24 0.70
N GLU A 78 -12.40 11.39 -0.60
CA GLU A 78 -13.25 10.49 -1.38
C GLU A 78 -12.48 9.25 -1.82
N PHE A 79 -12.91 8.07 -1.36
CA PHE A 79 -12.43 6.77 -1.85
C PHE A 79 -13.50 6.13 -2.72
N GLU A 80 -13.07 5.37 -3.73
CA GLU A 80 -13.99 4.67 -4.66
C GLU A 80 -14.82 3.59 -3.95
N ARG A 81 -14.35 3.10 -2.80
CA ARG A 81 -14.95 2.02 -2.01
C ARG A 81 -14.90 2.38 -0.53
N THR A 82 -15.61 1.62 0.29
CA THR A 82 -15.72 1.84 1.75
C THR A 82 -15.17 0.67 2.56
N GLY A 83 -14.95 0.91 3.86
CA GLY A 83 -14.40 -0.11 4.76
C GLY A 83 -13.03 -0.62 4.31
N ALA A 84 -12.74 -1.91 4.54
CA ALA A 84 -11.47 -2.52 4.13
C ALA A 84 -11.25 -2.51 2.62
N ALA A 85 -12.33 -2.53 1.83
CA ALA A 85 -12.27 -2.52 0.37
C ALA A 85 -11.69 -1.22 -0.20
N ALA A 86 -11.73 -0.11 0.57
CA ALA A 86 -11.15 1.18 0.19
C ALA A 86 -9.62 1.16 0.07
N LEU A 87 -8.94 0.19 0.71
CA LEU A 87 -7.48 0.04 0.61
C LEU A 87 -7.08 -0.71 -0.68
N TYR A 88 -8.05 -1.24 -1.42
CA TYR A 88 -7.85 -1.88 -2.71
C TYR A 88 -8.31 -0.95 -3.86
N PRO A 89 -7.62 -0.96 -5.00
CA PRO A 89 -6.43 -1.75 -5.31
C PRO A 89 -5.10 -1.03 -4.98
N HIS A 90 -5.14 0.25 -4.59
CA HIS A 90 -3.97 1.13 -4.65
C HIS A 90 -3.05 1.11 -3.43
N PHE A 91 -3.54 0.68 -2.25
CA PHE A 91 -2.71 0.62 -1.04
C PHE A 91 -2.27 -0.81 -0.75
N THR A 92 -3.20 -1.69 -0.35
CA THR A 92 -2.85 -3.03 0.16
C THR A 92 -2.07 -3.86 -0.87
N PRO A 93 -2.53 -4.03 -2.12
CA PRO A 93 -1.76 -4.80 -3.12
C PRO A 93 -0.35 -4.26 -3.36
N PHE A 94 -0.16 -2.94 -3.44
CA PHE A 94 1.13 -2.35 -3.77
C PHE A 94 2.11 -2.38 -2.59
N VAL A 95 1.62 -2.10 -1.38
CA VAL A 95 2.47 -2.14 -0.17
C VAL A 95 2.74 -3.58 0.23
N THR A 96 1.70 -4.39 0.44
CA THR A 96 1.85 -5.66 1.16
C THR A 96 2.03 -6.88 0.25
N LYS A 97 1.52 -6.84 -0.99
CA LYS A 97 1.64 -7.99 -1.92
C LYS A 97 2.81 -7.81 -2.88
N LEU A 98 2.85 -6.70 -3.61
CA LEU A 98 3.93 -6.41 -4.55
C LEU A 98 5.20 -5.96 -3.81
N GLY A 99 5.08 -5.00 -2.89
CA GLY A 99 6.21 -4.50 -2.12
C GLY A 99 6.79 -5.52 -1.15
N ASP A 100 6.09 -5.77 -0.04
CA ASP A 100 6.54 -6.65 1.04
C ASP A 100 6.86 -8.08 0.57
N ASN A 101 5.88 -8.77 -0.04
CA ASN A 101 6.08 -10.16 -0.45
C ASN A 101 6.85 -10.29 -1.77
N GLY A 102 6.64 -9.38 -2.71
CA GLY A 102 7.18 -9.47 -4.07
C GLY A 102 8.49 -8.70 -4.30
N GLY A 103 8.91 -7.84 -3.36
CA GLY A 103 10.08 -6.99 -3.51
C GLY A 103 9.96 -5.92 -4.60
N ALA A 104 8.76 -5.62 -5.08
CA ALA A 104 8.48 -4.75 -6.22
C ALA A 104 7.84 -3.43 -5.79
N TYR A 105 8.65 -2.36 -5.77
CA TYR A 105 8.27 -1.05 -5.23
C TYR A 105 8.25 0.07 -6.30
N THR A 106 9.03 -0.12 -7.37
CA THR A 106 9.18 0.80 -8.50
C THR A 106 8.48 0.28 -9.75
N PRO A 107 8.17 1.13 -10.76
CA PRO A 107 7.54 0.68 -12.00
C PRO A 107 8.32 -0.43 -12.71
N GLU A 108 9.65 -0.32 -12.74
CA GLU A 108 10.54 -1.30 -13.36
C GLU A 108 10.49 -2.65 -12.63
N GLN A 109 10.47 -2.64 -11.30
CA GLN A 109 10.37 -3.85 -10.50
C GLN A 109 8.98 -4.50 -10.63
N ILE A 110 7.91 -3.72 -10.69
CA ILE A 110 6.55 -4.23 -10.90
C ILE A 110 6.42 -4.87 -12.29
N ARG A 111 6.97 -4.23 -13.33
CA ARG A 111 7.08 -4.82 -14.68
C ARG A 111 7.82 -6.16 -14.64
N ALA A 112 8.99 -6.20 -14.01
CA ALA A 112 9.80 -7.42 -13.89
C ALA A 112 9.06 -8.53 -13.10
N TYR A 113 8.37 -8.16 -12.02
CA TYR A 113 7.56 -9.09 -11.22
C TYR A 113 6.50 -9.77 -12.10
N PHE A 114 5.68 -8.99 -12.82
CA PHE A 114 4.64 -9.57 -13.67
C PHE A 114 5.18 -10.30 -14.90
N ALA A 115 6.30 -9.84 -15.48
CA ALA A 115 6.98 -10.57 -16.55
C ALA A 115 7.38 -11.99 -16.11
N GLY A 116 7.87 -12.15 -14.87
CA GLY A 116 8.19 -13.46 -14.29
C GLY A 116 6.98 -14.39 -14.18
N TYR A 117 5.82 -13.87 -13.76
CA TYR A 117 4.57 -14.66 -13.72
C TYR A 117 4.05 -15.00 -15.12
N ARG A 118 4.11 -14.05 -16.06
CA ARG A 118 3.70 -14.25 -17.46
C ARG A 118 4.52 -15.35 -18.13
N GLN A 119 5.85 -15.33 -17.98
CA GLN A 119 6.73 -16.33 -18.57
C GLN A 119 6.40 -17.76 -18.09
N ARG A 120 5.88 -17.90 -16.86
CA ARG A 120 5.51 -19.19 -16.25
C ARG A 120 4.05 -19.59 -16.49
N GLY A 121 3.26 -18.76 -17.17
CA GLY A 121 1.83 -19.00 -17.41
C GLY A 121 0.93 -18.80 -16.19
N PHE A 122 1.41 -18.13 -15.13
CA PHE A 122 0.65 -17.88 -13.90
C PHE A 122 0.10 -16.44 -13.80
N PHE A 123 -0.12 -15.79 -14.95
CA PHE A 123 -0.60 -14.42 -15.01
C PHE A 123 -1.99 -14.35 -15.62
N GLN A 124 -3.02 -14.27 -14.76
CA GLN A 124 -4.41 -14.09 -15.18
C GLN A 124 -5.18 -13.33 -14.10
N PHE A 125 -6.04 -12.40 -14.53
CA PHE A 125 -7.05 -11.80 -13.67
C PHE A 125 -8.38 -12.52 -13.89
N THR A 126 -9.07 -12.83 -12.80
CA THR A 126 -10.44 -13.36 -12.91
C THR A 126 -11.45 -12.23 -13.13
N PRO A 127 -12.69 -12.54 -13.53
CA PRO A 127 -13.71 -11.51 -13.78
C PRO A 127 -14.27 -10.81 -12.53
N ASN A 128 -13.87 -11.19 -11.32
CA ASN A 128 -14.41 -10.58 -10.12
C ASN A 128 -13.95 -9.13 -9.95
N GLU A 129 -14.73 -8.33 -9.22
CA GLU A 129 -14.53 -6.88 -9.12
C GLU A 129 -13.12 -6.50 -8.63
N ASP A 130 -12.63 -7.17 -7.58
CA ASP A 130 -11.31 -6.89 -7.00
C ASP A 130 -10.18 -7.20 -7.98
N GLN A 131 -10.28 -8.31 -8.72
CA GLN A 131 -9.30 -8.71 -9.73
C GLN A 131 -9.34 -7.78 -10.95
N GLN A 132 -10.51 -7.30 -11.35
CA GLN A 132 -10.64 -6.31 -12.41
C GLN A 132 -10.13 -4.94 -11.99
N ALA A 133 -10.38 -4.51 -10.75
CA ALA A 133 -9.80 -3.29 -10.18
C ALA A 133 -8.27 -3.40 -10.13
N MET A 134 -7.75 -4.55 -9.72
CA MET A 134 -6.31 -4.82 -9.74
C MET A 134 -5.75 -4.78 -11.17
N ALA A 135 -6.41 -5.42 -12.14
CA ALA A 135 -6.01 -5.41 -13.55
C ALA A 135 -5.89 -3.97 -14.10
N ARG A 136 -6.86 -3.11 -13.79
CA ARG A 136 -6.82 -1.68 -14.14
C ARG A 136 -5.68 -0.95 -13.44
N ALA A 137 -5.50 -1.17 -12.13
CA ALA A 137 -4.47 -0.51 -11.35
C ALA A 137 -3.05 -0.85 -11.80
N VAL A 138 -2.86 -2.05 -12.36
CA VAL A 138 -1.54 -2.46 -12.87
C VAL A 138 -1.35 -2.30 -14.38
N ALA A 139 -2.35 -1.85 -15.13
CA ALA A 139 -2.30 -1.79 -16.59
C ALA A 139 -1.03 -1.08 -17.11
N ASP A 140 -0.69 0.08 -16.55
CA ASP A 140 0.51 0.87 -16.90
C ASP A 140 1.85 0.15 -16.65
N TYR A 141 1.86 -0.96 -15.89
CA TYR A 141 3.05 -1.78 -15.62
C TYR A 141 3.07 -3.09 -16.39
N LEU A 142 2.12 -3.29 -17.30
CA LEU A 142 1.94 -4.53 -18.05
C LEU A 142 2.26 -4.38 -19.54
N ASP A 143 2.51 -3.15 -19.98
CA ASP A 143 2.95 -2.80 -21.32
C ASP A 143 4.44 -3.09 -21.55
#